data_AF-B0PGK4-F1
#
_entry.id   AF-B0PGK4-F1
#
_cell.length_a   1.000
_cell.length_b   1.000
_cell.length_c   1.000
_cell.angle_alpha   90.00
_cell.angle_beta   90.00
_cell.angle_gamma   90.00
#
_symmetry.space_group_name_H-M   'P 1'
#
loop_
_entity.id
_entity.type
_entity.pdbx_description
1 polymer ?
#
loop_
_entity_poly.entity_id
_entity_poly.type
_entity_poly.pdbx_seq_one_letter_code
_entity_poly.pdbx_strand_id
1 'polypeptide(L)'
;MLKREGIDKLCAAVMALAVVLTLIFMNGKTLGPTPAFSTPGYETRLFDKSRFHTIDILIDDWQAFLDTALEEQYSTCTIMIVRE
;
A
#
# COMPACT_ATOMS: atom_id res chain seq x y z
N MET A 1 -39.77 -7.97 30.02
CA MET A 1 -38.77 -8.50 29.06
C MET A 1 -39.54 -9.07 27.87
N LEU A 2 -39.68 -8.30 26.79
CA LEU A 2 -40.51 -8.66 25.64
C LEU A 2 -39.72 -9.64 24.75
N LYS A 3 -39.88 -10.93 24.99
CA LYS A 3 -39.29 -12.00 24.16
C LYS A 3 -40.10 -12.10 22.86
N ARG A 4 -39.50 -11.70 21.74
CA ARG A 4 -40.10 -11.82 20.40
C ARG A 4 -39.28 -12.83 19.62
N GLU A 5 -39.65 -14.11 19.74
CA GLU A 5 -38.86 -15.26 19.29
C GLU A 5 -38.50 -15.25 17.79
N GLY A 6 -39.30 -14.58 16.95
CA GLY A 6 -38.99 -14.41 15.53
C GLY A 6 -37.85 -13.42 15.26
N ILE A 7 -37.79 -12.32 16.02
CA ILE A 7 -36.75 -11.29 15.87
C ILE A 7 -35.44 -11.80 16.43
N ASP A 8 -35.48 -12.54 17.55
CA ASP A 8 -34.28 -13.11 18.16
C ASP A 8 -33.57 -14.09 17.20
N LYS A 9 -34.35 -14.91 16.47
CA LYS A 9 -33.82 -15.83 15.45
C LYS A 9 -33.23 -15.10 14.24
N LEU A 10 -33.91 -14.06 13.76
CA LEU A 10 -33.40 -13.23 12.65
C LEU A 10 -32.10 -12.53 13.04
N CYS A 11 -32.05 -11.97 14.26
CA CYS A 11 -30.86 -11.30 14.78
C CYS A 11 -29.69 -12.29 14.91
N ALA A 12 -29.94 -13.48 15.45
CA ALA A 12 -28.93 -14.54 15.53
C ALA A 12 -28.42 -14.98 14.16
N ALA A 13 -29.29 -15.10 13.16
CA ALA A 13 -28.90 -15.45 11.79
C ALA A 13 -28.04 -14.36 11.14
N VAL A 14 -28.39 -13.09 11.32
CA VAL A 14 -27.61 -11.95 10.80
C VAL A 14 -26.24 -11.87 11.49
N MET A 15 -26.18 -12.09 12.80
CA MET A 15 -24.91 -12.14 13.53
C MET A 15 -24.02 -13.28 13.04
N ALA A 16 -24.57 -14.48 12.83
CA ALA A 16 -23.83 -15.60 12.29
C ALA A 16 -23.29 -15.29 10.88
N LEU A 17 -24.10 -14.70 10.00
CA LEU A 17 -23.68 -14.26 8.67
C LEU A 17 -22.53 -13.24 8.75
N ALA A 18 -22.64 -12.24 9.62
CA ALA A 18 -21.62 -11.21 9.80
C ALA A 18 -20.28 -11.81 10.26
N VAL A 19 -20.31 -12.77 11.19
CA VAL A 19 -19.11 -13.50 11.63
C VAL A 19 -18.49 -14.29 10.49
N VAL A 20 -19.30 -15.02 9.70
CA VAL A 20 -18.81 -15.77 8.53
C VAL A 20 -18.16 -14.83 7.51
N LEU A 21 -18.81 -13.72 7.16
CA LEU A 21 -18.25 -12.73 6.26
C LEU A 21 -16.94 -12.13 6.80
N THR A 22 -16.88 -11.85 8.09
CA THR A 22 -15.67 -11.32 8.75
C THR A 22 -14.52 -12.32 8.64
N LEU A 23 -14.77 -13.61 8.90
CA LEU A 23 -13.76 -14.66 8.73
C LEU A 23 -13.30 -14.78 7.28
N ILE A 24 -14.21 -14.66 6.31
CA ILE A 24 -13.86 -14.66 4.87
C ILE A 24 -12.97 -13.44 4.55
N PHE A 25 -13.33 -12.24 4.99
CA PHE A 25 -12.55 -11.03 4.74
C PHE A 25 -11.19 -11.04 5.44
N MET A 26 -11.09 -11.58 6.66
CA MET A 26 -9.81 -11.74 7.37
C MET A 26 -8.89 -12.75 6.66
N ASN A 27 -9.45 -13.78 6.03
CA ASN A 27 -8.72 -14.72 5.18
C ASN A 27 -8.60 -14.24 3.72
N GLY A 28 -8.92 -12.97 3.44
CA GLY A 28 -8.81 -12.40 2.09
C GLY A 28 -7.42 -12.62 1.47
N LYS A 29 -6.33 -12.57 2.24
CA LYS A 29 -4.96 -12.81 1.70
C LYS A 29 -4.76 -14.18 1.04
N THR A 30 -5.46 -15.23 1.45
CA THR A 30 -5.37 -16.57 0.82
C THR A 30 -6.34 -16.75 -0.35
N LEU A 31 -7.34 -15.88 -0.49
CA LEU A 31 -8.31 -15.88 -1.59
C LEU A 31 -7.82 -15.12 -2.84
N GLY A 32 -6.57 -14.64 -2.83
CA GLY A 32 -5.93 -13.99 -3.97
C GLY A 32 -6.51 -12.67 -4.48
N PRO A 33 -7.21 -11.81 -3.70
CA PRO A 33 -7.47 -10.45 -4.13
C PRO A 33 -6.13 -9.74 -4.27
N THR A 34 -5.76 -9.46 -5.52
CA THR A 34 -4.69 -8.53 -5.85
C THR A 34 -5.02 -7.22 -5.15
N PRO A 35 -4.10 -6.63 -4.35
CA PRO A 35 -4.37 -5.35 -3.70
C PRO A 35 -4.86 -4.35 -4.76
N ALA A 36 -5.98 -3.69 -4.48
CA ALA A 36 -6.56 -2.68 -5.38
C ALA A 36 -5.60 -1.49 -5.61
N PHE A 37 -4.59 -1.38 -4.76
CA PHE A 37 -3.42 -0.55 -4.96
C PHE A 37 -2.38 -1.35 -5.72
N SER A 38 -2.10 -0.96 -6.97
CA SER A 38 -0.85 -1.37 -7.63
C SER A 38 0.27 -0.92 -6.71
N THR A 39 0.95 -1.87 -6.07
CA THR A 39 2.18 -1.61 -5.34
C THR A 39 3.08 -0.85 -6.30
N PRO A 40 3.51 0.39 -5.98
CA PRO A 40 4.34 1.16 -6.88
C PRO A 40 5.52 0.31 -7.32
N GLY A 41 5.75 0.18 -8.63
CA GLY A 41 6.74 -0.77 -9.15
C GLY A 41 8.16 -0.53 -8.60
N TYR A 42 8.42 0.69 -8.10
CA TYR A 42 9.66 1.01 -7.40
C TYR A 42 9.81 0.29 -6.06
N GLU A 43 8.74 -0.10 -5.35
CA GLU A 43 8.88 -0.71 -4.01
C GLU A 43 9.59 -2.06 -4.08
N THR A 44 9.18 -2.90 -5.03
CA THR A 44 9.81 -4.20 -5.30
C THR A 44 11.22 -4.09 -5.87
N ARG A 45 11.65 -2.87 -6.24
CA ARG A 45 12.97 -2.61 -6.81
C ARG A 45 13.89 -1.93 -5.81
N LEU A 46 13.49 -0.80 -5.23
CA LEU A 46 14.29 0.00 -4.28
C LEU A 46 14.35 -0.62 -2.88
N PHE A 47 13.30 -1.32 -2.46
CA PHE A 47 13.21 -1.88 -1.11
C PHE A 47 13.42 -3.39 -1.06
N ASP A 48 13.98 -3.99 -2.13
CA ASP A 48 14.38 -5.39 -2.14
C ASP A 48 15.68 -5.59 -1.34
N LYS A 49 15.53 -5.88 -0.05
CA LYS A 49 16.67 -6.08 0.88
C LYS A 49 17.62 -7.23 0.50
N SER A 50 17.31 -8.04 -0.50
CA SER A 50 18.17 -9.13 -0.97
C SER A 50 19.30 -8.67 -1.91
N ARG A 51 19.28 -7.40 -2.35
CA ARG A 51 20.22 -6.87 -3.36
C ARG A 51 20.78 -5.51 -2.95
N PHE A 52 21.93 -5.18 -3.52
CA PHE A 52 22.41 -3.80 -3.55
C PHE A 52 21.74 -3.07 -4.71
N HIS A 53 21.34 -1.84 -4.47
CA HIS A 53 20.61 -1.02 -5.44
C HIS A 53 21.49 0.13 -5.88
N THR A 54 21.62 0.30 -7.19
CA THR A 54 22.24 1.48 -7.78
C THR A 54 21.12 2.35 -8.33
N ILE A 55 21.14 3.63 -7.95
CA ILE A 55 20.22 4.63 -8.48
C ILE A 55 21.01 5.79 -9.05
N ASP A 56 20.55 6.28 -10.20
CA ASP A 56 21.02 7.54 -10.76
C ASP A 56 19.97 8.61 -10.48
N ILE A 57 20.43 9.76 -9.99
CA ILE A 57 19.60 10.94 -9.74
C ILE A 57 19.93 11.96 -10.82
N LEU A 58 18.97 12.23 -11.71
CA LEU A 58 19.12 13.20 -12.78
C LEU A 58 18.40 14.49 -12.39
N ILE A 59 19.15 15.59 -12.41
CA ILE A 59 18.65 16.95 -12.21
C ILE A 59 18.84 17.70 -13.53
N ASP A 60 17.77 18.34 -14.02
CA ASP A 60 17.78 19.01 -15.32
C ASP A 60 18.70 20.24 -15.33
N ASP A 61 18.49 21.20 -14.41
CA ASP A 61 19.31 22.39 -14.27
C ASP A 61 20.19 22.29 -13.02
N TRP A 62 21.37 21.68 -13.21
CA TRP A 62 22.33 21.48 -12.14
C TRP A 62 22.83 22.80 -11.53
N GLN A 63 22.97 23.86 -12.33
CA GLN A 63 23.51 25.13 -11.84
C GLN A 63 22.48 25.85 -10.96
N ALA A 64 21.22 25.91 -11.40
CA ALA A 64 20.14 26.47 -10.58
C ALA A 64 19.91 25.69 -9.29
N PHE A 65 20.09 24.35 -9.32
CA PHE A 65 20.07 23.54 -8.10
C PHE A 65 21.16 23.96 -7.12
N LEU A 66 22.41 24.13 -7.58
CA LEU A 66 23.51 24.55 -6.70
C LEU A 66 23.29 25.92 -6.07
N ASP A 67 22.73 26.86 -6.84
CA ASP A 67 22.45 28.22 -6.36
C ASP A 67 21.40 28.23 -5.23
N THR A 68 20.46 27.27 -5.24
CA THR A 68 19.39 27.12 -4.25
C THR A 68 19.67 26.03 -3.20
N ALA A 69 20.79 25.32 -3.31
CA ALA A 69 21.09 24.14 -2.49
C ALA A 69 21.17 24.46 -0.98
N LEU A 70 21.62 25.66 -0.63
CA LEU A 70 21.71 26.12 0.77
C LEU A 70 20.36 26.53 1.36
N GLU A 71 19.33 26.70 0.54
CA GLU A 71 18.01 27.12 0.98
C GLU A 71 17.18 25.93 1.54
N GLU A 72 17.74 24.72 1.52
CA GLU A 72 17.08 23.46 1.95
C GLU A 72 15.74 23.20 1.23
N GLN A 73 15.57 23.76 0.05
CA GLN A 73 14.37 23.58 -0.76
C GLN A 73 14.43 22.27 -1.55
N TYR A 74 13.27 21.66 -1.73
CA TYR A 74 13.15 20.46 -2.54
C TYR A 74 13.17 20.82 -4.03
N SER A 75 14.04 20.16 -4.78
CA SER A 75 14.11 20.26 -6.23
C SER A 75 13.57 18.99 -6.88
N THR A 76 12.86 19.15 -7.99
CA THR A 76 12.40 18.01 -8.79
C THR A 76 13.60 17.32 -9.44
N CYS A 77 13.62 16.00 -9.40
CA CYS A 77 14.63 15.18 -10.05
C CYS A 77 14.01 13.89 -10.59
N THR A 78 14.68 13.28 -11.56
CA THR A 78 14.31 11.97 -12.09
C THR A 78 15.18 10.90 -11.47
N ILE A 79 14.57 9.88 -10.88
CA ILE A 79 15.28 8.73 -10.31
C ILE A 79 15.25 7.58 -11.29
N MET A 80 16.43 7.13 -11.72
CA MET A 80 16.60 5.95 -12.56
C MET A 80 17.15 4.81 -11.71
N ILE A 81 16.38 3.73 -11.59
CA ILE A 81 16.81 2.55 -10.83
C ILE A 81 17.57 1.62 -11.79
N VAL A 82 18.89 1.63 -11.70
CA VAL A 82 19.79 0.81 -12.52
C VAL A 82 19.87 -0.60 -11.94
N ARG A 83 19.77 -1.61 -12.79
CA ARG A 83 19.92 -3.01 -12.41
C ARG A 83 21.17 -3.55 -13.12
N GLU A 84 22.17 -3.97 -12.35
CA GLU A 84 23.26 -4.83 -12.83
C GLU A 84 22.83 -6.29 -12.85
#